data_AF-A0A839QR17-F1
#
_entry.id   AF-A0A839QR17-F1
#
_cell.length_a   1.000
_cell.length_b   1.000
_cell.length_c   1.000
_cell.angle_alpha   90.00
_cell.angle_beta   90.00
_cell.angle_gamma   90.00
#
_symmetry.space_group_name_H-M   'P 1'
#
loop_
_entity.id
_entity.type
_entity.pdbx_description
1 polymer ?
#
loop_
_entity_poly.entity_id
_entity_poly.type
_entity_poly.pdbx_seq_one_letter_code
_entity_poly.pdbx_strand_id
1 'polypeptide(L)' 'MTLTRLEWIWRQAGQAFYIANLRNTASRDLHPALGFTELTRAATLHGLQFDGGVGVLFRASRSEASTGMPALSA' A
#
# COMPACT_ATOMS: atom_id res chain seq x y z
N MET A 1 -1.11 -5.87 -12.84
CA MET A 1 -1.06 -6.99 -11.86
C MET A 1 -1.37 -6.56 -10.42
N THR A 2 -0.94 -5.36 -9.97
CA THR A 2 -1.18 -4.92 -8.58
C THR A 2 -2.65 -4.85 -8.17
N LEU A 3 -3.56 -4.41 -9.07
CA LEU A 3 -5.00 -4.31 -8.77
C LEU A 3 -5.63 -5.66 -8.40
N THR A 4 -5.46 -6.70 -9.22
CA THR A 4 -5.97 -8.05 -8.93
C THR A 4 -5.44 -8.60 -7.60
N ARG A 5 -4.18 -8.29 -7.26
CA ARG A 5 -3.60 -8.69 -5.99
C ARG A 5 -4.24 -7.95 -4.82
N LEU A 6 -4.47 -6.64 -4.95
CA LEU A 6 -5.17 -5.83 -3.95
C LEU A 6 -6.59 -6.33 -3.71
N GLU A 7 -7.35 -6.59 -4.77
CA GLU A 7 -8.70 -7.18 -4.65
C GLU A 7 -8.71 -8.49 -3.86
N TRP A 8 -7.71 -9.34 -4.08
CA TRP A 8 -7.55 -10.58 -3.32
C TRP A 8 -7.19 -10.32 -1.85
N ILE A 9 -6.33 -9.35 -1.55
CA ILE A 9 -5.98 -8.96 -0.17
C ILE A 9 -7.22 -8.39 0.54
N TRP A 10 -8.00 -7.55 -0.13
CA TRP A 10 -9.19 -6.91 0.46
C TRP A 10 -10.26 -7.90 0.88
N ARG A 11 -10.34 -9.09 0.26
CA ARG A 11 -11.25 -10.16 0.70
C ARG A 11 -10.90 -10.78 2.06
N GLN A 12 -9.68 -10.61 2.55
CA GLN A 12 -9.19 -11.31 3.75
C GLN A 12 -8.51 -10.40 4.78
N ALA A 13 -8.07 -9.20 4.38
CA ALA A 13 -7.35 -8.27 5.25
C ALA A 13 -7.72 -6.81 4.91
N GLY A 14 -7.64 -5.94 5.92
CA GLY A 14 -7.88 -4.50 5.76
C GLY A 14 -6.65 -3.70 5.32
N GLN A 15 -5.47 -4.33 5.23
CA GLN A 15 -4.21 -3.65 4.93
C GLN A 15 -3.36 -4.46 3.95
N ALA A 16 -2.66 -3.75 3.07
CA ALA A 16 -1.67 -4.30 2.15
C ALA A 16 -0.35 -3.56 2.35
N PHE A 17 0.75 -4.31 2.35
CA PHE A 17 2.09 -3.77 2.50
C PHE A 17 2.96 -4.21 1.32
N TYR A 18 3.86 -3.32 0.89
CA TYR A 18 4.97 -3.72 0.02
C TYR A 18 6.24 -2.95 0.39
N ILE A 19 7.37 -3.55 0.05
CA ILE A 19 8.68 -2.95 0.21
C ILE A 19 9.28 -2.71 -1.17
N ALA A 20 9.86 -1.54 -1.39
CA ALA A 20 10.62 -1.26 -2.59
C ALA A 20 11.93 -0.54 -2.26
N ASN A 21 12.95 -0.74 -3.10
CA ASN A 21 14.14 0.10 -3.05
C ASN A 21 13.76 1.54 -3.41
N LEU A 22 14.32 2.53 -2.71
CA LEU A 22 14.07 3.94 -2.97
C LEU A 22 14.36 4.33 -4.45
N ARG A 23 15.32 3.64 -5.08
CA ARG A 23 15.72 3.85 -6.48
C ARG A 23 14.74 3.28 -7.50
N ASN A 24 13.77 2.45 -7.09
CA ASN A 24 12.76 1.91 -7.98
C ASN A 24 11.65 2.95 -8.22
N THR A 25 11.94 3.95 -9.05
CA THR A 25 11.04 5.06 -9.38
C THR A 25 9.74 4.57 -10.00
N ALA A 26 9.79 3.62 -10.94
CA ALA A 26 8.60 3.06 -11.58
C ALA A 26 7.60 2.48 -10.57
N SER A 27 8.06 1.74 -9.55
CA SER A 27 7.18 1.25 -8.48
C SER A 27 6.61 2.38 -7.63
N ARG A 28 7.43 3.39 -7.32
CA ARG A 28 7.04 4.54 -6.48
C ARG A 28 6.04 5.47 -7.16
N ASP A 29 6.05 5.55 -8.49
CA ASP A 29 5.13 6.42 -9.23
C ASP A 29 3.78 5.76 -9.48
N LEU A 30 3.75 4.42 -9.63
CA LEU A 30 2.51 3.68 -9.95
C LEU A 30 1.62 3.39 -8.73
N HIS A 31 2.19 3.14 -7.55
CA HIS A 31 1.43 2.67 -6.39
C HIS A 31 0.70 3.77 -5.57
N PRO A 32 1.07 5.06 -5.60
CA PRO A 32 0.29 6.11 -4.95
C PRO A 32 -1.15 6.19 -5.47
N ALA A 33 -1.35 5.99 -6.78
CA ALA A 33 -2.68 5.96 -7.40
C ALA A 33 -3.56 4.80 -6.88
N LEU A 34 -2.96 3.80 -6.24
CA LEU A 34 -3.62 2.65 -5.64
C LEU A 34 -3.84 2.82 -4.12
N GLY A 35 -3.57 4.01 -3.59
CA GLY A 35 -3.76 4.34 -2.17
C GLY A 35 -2.61 3.92 -1.26
N PHE A 36 -1.45 3.55 -1.83
CA PHE A 36 -0.26 3.29 -1.01
C PHE A 36 0.39 4.59 -0.57
N THR A 37 0.71 4.65 0.72
CA THR A 37 1.52 5.72 1.31
C THR A 37 2.80 5.16 1.91
N GLU A 38 3.84 5.98 1.92
CA GLU A 38 5.09 5.65 2.58
C GLU A 38 4.89 5.60 4.10
N LEU A 39 5.37 4.53 4.73
CA LEU A 39 5.30 4.33 6.18
C LEU A 39 6.65 4.56 6.85
N THR A 40 7.74 4.04 6.27
CA THR A 40 9.10 4.23 6.80
C THR A 40 10.17 3.97 5.75
N ARG A 41 11.38 4.51 6.00
CA ARG A 41 12.61 4.24 5.24
C ARG A 41 13.67 3.67 6.15
N ALA A 42 14.41 2.68 5.67
CA ALA A 42 15.55 2.14 6.40
C ALA A 42 16.58 1.53 5.47
N ALA A 43 17.83 1.45 5.93
CA ALA A 43 18.88 0.69 5.24
C ALA A 43 18.63 -0.83 5.29
N THR A 44 17.81 -1.28 6.23
CA THR A 44 17.38 -2.67 6.34
C THR A 44 15.93 -2.76 6.77
N LEU A 45 15.14 -3.57 6.06
CA LEU A 45 13.74 -3.85 6.40
C LEU A 45 13.55 -5.37 6.39
N HIS A 46 13.10 -5.94 7.50
CA HIS A 46 12.91 -7.40 7.66
C HIS A 46 14.15 -8.23 7.25
N GLY A 47 15.35 -7.74 7.55
CA GLY A 47 16.62 -8.39 7.18
C GLY A 47 17.05 -8.19 5.72
N LEU A 48 16.25 -7.52 4.90
CA LEU A 48 16.62 -7.17 3.52
C LEU A 48 17.46 -5.90 3.52
N GLN A 49 18.64 -5.97 2.90
CA GLN A 49 19.45 -4.80 2.56
C GLN A 49 19.10 -4.31 1.16
N PHE A 50 19.20 -3.00 0.95
CA PHE A 50 18.84 -2.36 -0.31
C PHE A 50 20.06 -1.78 -0.99
N ASP A 51 20.21 -2.04 -2.28
CA ASP A 51 21.18 -1.34 -3.11
C ASP A 51 20.98 0.19 -3.01
N GLY A 52 22.07 0.94 -2.82
CA GLY A 52 21.98 2.38 -2.53
C GLY A 52 21.47 2.74 -1.12
N GLY A 53 21.34 1.76 -0.22
CA GLY A 53 21.25 1.96 1.22
C GLY A 53 19.88 2.37 1.76
N VAL A 54 18.83 2.40 0.94
CA VAL A 54 17.49 2.79 1.40
C VAL A 54 16.39 1.97 0.75
N GLY A 55 15.71 1.17 1.58
CA GLY A 55 14.41 0.59 1.27
C GLY A 55 13.29 1.41 1.89
N VAL A 56 12.10 1.29 1.31
CA VAL A 56 10.90 2.00 1.72
C VAL A 56 9.78 1.00 1.91
N LEU A 57 9.13 1.05 3.07
CA LEU A 57 7.91 0.30 3.35
C LEU A 57 6.70 1.18 3.03
N PHE A 58 5.77 0.64 2.26
CA PHE A 58 4.52 1.29 1.90
C PHE A 58 3.33 0.52 2.47
N ARG A 59 2.24 1.24 2.74
CA ARG A 59 0.97 0.67 3.21
C ARG A 59 -0.20 1.25 2.42
N ALA A 60 -1.13 0.39 2.01
CA ALA A 60 -2.48 0.79 1.62
C ALA A 60 -3.48 0.21 2.63
N SER A 61 -4.53 0.97 2.91
CA SER A 61 -5.68 0.49 3.69
C SER A 61 -6.86 0.26 2.77
N ARG A 62 -7.65 -0.79 3.02
CA ARG A 62 -8.96 -0.93 2.39
C ARG A 62 -9.80 0.24 2.87
N SER A 63 -10.13 1.17 1.98
CA SER A 63 -11.18 2.13 2.28
C SER A 63 -12.44 1.35 2.59
N GLU A 64 -13.01 1.56 3.77
CA GLU A 64 -14.40 1.19 3.99
C GLU A 64 -15.17 1.97 2.93
N ALA A 65 -15.84 1.25 2.01
CA ALA A 65 -16.81 1.90 1.16
C ALA A 65 -17.74 2.61 2.13
N SER A 66 -17.86 3.93 2.04
CA SER A 66 -18.85 4.67 2.79
C SER A 66 -20.20 4.06 2.41
N THR A 67 -20.69 3.12 3.21
CA THR A 67 -22.06 2.67 3.15
C THR A 67 -22.86 3.90 3.52
N GLY A 68 -23.28 4.65 2.50
CA GLY A 68 -24.28 5.68 2.66
C GLY A 68 -25.48 5.01 3.30
N MET A 69 -25.69 5.27 4.59
CA MET A 69 -27.00 5.06 5.20
C MET A 69 -28.00 5.87 4.37
N PRO A 70 -29.08 5.27 3.83
CA PRO A 70 -30.19 6.09 3.41
C PRO A 70 -30.72 6.78 4.66
N ALA A 71 -30.79 8.12 4.63
CA ALA A 71 -31.54 8.86 5.61
C ALA A 71 -33.01 8.46 5.46
N LEU A 72 -33.49 7.58 6.34
CA LEU A 72 -34.92 7.41 6.58
C LEU A 72 -35.37 8.66 7.34
N SER A 73 -35.94 9.62 6.61
CA SER A 73 -36.78 10.64 7.24
C SER A 73 -38.21 10.11 7.31
N ALA A 74 -38.72 10.10 8.54
CA ALA A 74 -40.09 9.82 8.93
C ALA A 74 -41.06 10.93 8.52
#